data_AF-X0U704-F1
#
_entry.id   AF-X0U704-F1
#
_cell.length_a   1.000
_cell.length_b   1.000
_cell.length_c   1.000
_cell.angle_alpha   90.00
_cell.angle_beta   90.00
_cell.angle_gamma   90.00
#
_symmetry.space_group_name_H-M   'P 1'
#
loop_
_entity.id
_entity.type
_entity.pdbx_description
1 polymer ?
#
loop_
_entity_poly.entity_id
_entity_poly.type
_entity_poly.pdbx_seq_one_letter_code
_entity_poly.pdbx_strand_id
1 'polypeptide(L)'
;LSHSPIEQEITAFLIDRQARGLSPSTIEYYREKLATFRAYCIAQGVSSLYAVTARLMRSFLLALFETHNPGGVHGHYRAVRAFLNWWEMEVEPAGWANPMRKVRAPKVRQEPLPPVVLEDLRAMLRTCERKTFAGDRDRALLMLDTGVRRAEMCALNIEDLNLVTGTILIRRGKGGGSRTTFVGAKTRRALVAYLRHRPGVENREPLWVTVRGTRLSYAGLGEIVRRRAKRAGVRVPSLHAFRRAFALSCLRNGMDIFALQRLL
;
A
#
# COMPACT_ATOMS: atom_id res chain seq x y z
N LEU A 1 13.49 20.66 25.72
CA LEU A 1 13.85 19.22 25.59
C LEU A 1 14.85 19.11 24.45
N SER A 2 16.11 18.82 24.73
CA SER A 2 17.14 18.73 23.69
C SER A 2 16.84 17.51 22.79
N HIS A 3 16.50 17.76 21.54
CA HIS A 3 16.44 16.70 20.52
C HIS A 3 17.85 16.08 20.40
N SER A 4 17.96 14.75 20.38
CA SER A 4 19.28 14.12 20.22
C SER A 4 19.88 14.51 18.87
N PRO A 5 21.21 14.60 18.71
CA PRO A 5 21.83 15.00 17.44
C PRO A 5 21.31 14.20 16.24
N ILE A 6 21.12 12.89 16.40
CA ILE A 6 20.51 12.03 15.36
C ILE A 6 19.10 12.47 14.95
N GLU A 7 18.27 12.98 15.87
CA GLU A 7 16.91 13.46 15.56
C GLU A 7 16.94 14.71 14.68
N GLN A 8 17.91 15.61 14.92
CA GLN A 8 18.09 16.82 14.11
C GLN A 8 18.45 16.45 12.67
N GLU A 9 19.35 15.49 12.50
CA GLU A 9 19.75 14.99 11.17
C GLU A 9 18.59 14.27 10.45
N ILE A 10 17.80 13.47 11.17
CA ILE A 10 16.58 12.86 10.62
C ILE A 10 15.60 13.96 10.18
N THR A 11 15.45 15.03 10.97
CA THR A 11 14.55 16.14 10.63
C THR A 11 15.01 16.83 9.35
N ALA A 12 16.30 17.14 9.23
CA ALA A 12 16.89 17.72 8.02
C ALA A 12 16.68 16.82 6.79
N PHE A 13 16.89 15.51 6.92
CA PHE A 13 16.60 14.55 5.86
C PHE A 13 15.13 14.58 5.42
N LEU A 14 14.18 14.62 6.37
CA LEU A 14 12.76 14.67 6.05
C LEU A 14 12.38 15.97 5.35
N ILE A 15 12.99 17.11 5.71
CA ILE A 15 12.81 18.40 5.01
C ILE A 15 13.28 18.29 3.57
N ASP A 16 14.47 17.76 3.30
CA ASP A 16 14.95 17.53 1.92
C ASP A 16 13.98 16.63 1.13
N ARG A 17 13.53 15.52 1.73
CA ARG A 17 12.57 14.63 1.07
C ARG A 17 11.25 15.34 0.74
N GLN A 18 10.78 16.24 1.60
CA GLN A 18 9.60 17.06 1.33
C GLN A 18 9.85 18.09 0.21
N ALA A 19 10.99 18.80 0.24
CA ALA A 19 11.38 19.77 -0.79
C ALA A 19 11.48 19.13 -2.19
N ARG A 20 11.90 17.87 -2.26
CA ARG A 20 11.92 17.05 -3.49
C ARG A 20 10.56 16.56 -3.96
N GLY A 21 9.47 16.93 -3.28
CA GLY A 21 8.10 16.59 -3.66
C GLY A 21 7.73 15.11 -3.44
N LEU A 22 8.40 14.40 -2.51
CA LEU A 22 8.01 13.02 -2.19
C LEU A 22 6.62 13.01 -1.54
N SER A 23 5.85 11.93 -1.80
CA SER A 23 4.48 11.82 -1.30
C SER A 23 4.43 11.81 0.24
N PRO A 24 3.34 12.30 0.86
CA PRO A 24 3.17 12.27 2.32
C PRO A 24 3.36 10.87 2.93
N SER A 25 2.89 9.83 2.25
CA SER A 25 3.08 8.43 2.65
C SER A 25 4.54 7.97 2.62
N THR A 26 5.35 8.54 1.73
CA THR A 26 6.79 8.24 1.66
C THR A 26 7.55 8.96 2.76
N ILE A 27 7.13 10.19 3.11
CA ILE A 27 7.66 10.92 4.27
C ILE A 27 7.36 10.16 5.56
N GLU A 28 6.11 9.71 5.74
CA GLU A 28 5.71 8.93 6.91
C GLU A 28 6.48 7.61 7.00
N TYR A 29 6.68 6.94 5.87
CA TYR A 29 7.53 5.74 5.80
C TYR A 29 8.94 6.01 6.32
N TYR A 30 9.58 7.11 5.91
CA TYR A 30 10.92 7.45 6.43
C TYR A 30 10.87 7.78 7.91
N ARG A 31 9.89 8.57 8.36
CA ARG A 31 9.71 8.94 9.77
C ARG A 31 9.62 7.72 10.68
N GLU A 32 8.72 6.78 10.39
CA GLU A 32 8.54 5.57 11.18
C GLU A 32 9.82 4.73 11.26
N LYS A 33 10.47 4.51 10.10
CA LYS A 33 11.65 3.63 10.01
C LYS A 33 12.88 4.26 10.66
N LEU A 34 13.07 5.56 10.52
CA LEU A 34 14.19 6.29 11.13
C LEU A 34 14.00 6.52 12.62
N ALA A 35 12.76 6.68 13.10
CA ALA A 35 12.47 6.70 14.53
C ALA A 35 12.89 5.39 15.22
N THR A 36 12.62 4.24 14.58
CA THR A 36 13.06 2.93 15.08
C THR A 36 14.59 2.82 15.12
N PHE A 37 15.26 3.28 14.06
CA PHE A 37 16.72 3.32 14.02
C PHE A 37 17.32 4.21 15.11
N ARG A 38 16.77 5.42 15.29
CA ARG A 38 17.20 6.33 16.36
C ARG A 38 17.02 5.71 17.74
N ALA A 39 15.87 5.10 18.02
CA ALA A 39 15.61 4.45 19.29
C ALA A 39 16.65 3.35 19.58
N TYR A 40 17.01 2.56 18.55
CA TYR A 40 18.05 1.56 18.66
C TYR A 40 19.43 2.19 18.94
N CYS A 41 19.82 3.26 18.23
CA CYS A 41 21.08 3.97 18.50
C CYS A 41 21.15 4.46 19.96
N ILE A 42 20.09 5.10 20.46
CA ILE A 42 20.02 5.57 21.85
C ILE A 42 20.17 4.41 22.84
N ALA A 43 19.48 3.29 22.61
CA ALA A 43 19.57 2.10 23.46
C ALA A 43 20.98 1.48 23.48
N GLN A 44 21.78 1.71 22.45
CA GLN A 44 23.18 1.27 22.36
C GLN A 44 24.19 2.36 22.80
N GLY A 45 23.70 3.47 23.39
CA GLY A 45 24.56 4.58 23.84
C GLY A 45 25.12 5.45 22.69
N VAL A 46 24.58 5.32 21.49
CA VAL A 46 25.03 6.05 20.28
C VAL A 46 24.16 7.30 20.10
N SER A 47 24.74 8.47 20.37
CA SER A 47 24.05 9.77 20.30
C SER A 47 24.36 10.58 19.03
N SER A 48 25.35 10.17 18.24
CA SER A 48 25.84 10.87 17.04
C SER A 48 26.01 9.92 15.85
N LEU A 49 25.78 10.42 14.62
CA LEU A 49 26.00 9.67 13.39
C LEU A 49 27.48 9.31 13.15
N TYR A 50 28.40 10.11 13.71
CA TYR A 50 29.83 9.81 13.68
C TYR A 50 30.18 8.48 14.37
N ALA A 51 29.40 8.09 15.38
CA ALA A 51 29.58 6.85 16.12
C ALA A 51 28.82 5.65 15.52
N VAL A 52 28.06 5.85 14.43
CA VAL A 52 27.35 4.76 13.75
C VAL A 52 28.36 3.93 12.94
N THR A 53 28.49 2.66 13.30
CA THR A 53 29.43 1.73 12.65
C THR A 53 28.71 0.65 11.85
N ALA A 54 29.43 -0.01 10.94
CA ALA A 54 28.90 -1.18 10.23
C ALA A 54 28.51 -2.33 11.20
N ARG A 55 29.18 -2.45 12.35
CA ARG A 55 28.84 -3.42 13.40
C ARG A 55 27.49 -3.07 14.03
N LEU A 56 27.30 -1.82 14.45
CA LEU A 56 26.02 -1.33 14.99
C LEU A 56 24.88 -1.57 13.99
N MET A 57 25.10 -1.27 12.70
CA MET A 57 24.10 -1.50 11.66
C MET A 57 23.73 -2.97 11.48
N ARG A 58 24.71 -3.89 11.55
CA ARG A 58 24.42 -5.33 11.49
C ARG A 58 23.64 -5.79 12.72
N SER A 59 24.01 -5.33 13.91
CA SER A 59 23.27 -5.62 15.15
C SER A 59 21.84 -5.06 15.11
N PHE A 60 21.64 -3.85 14.58
CA PHE A 60 20.31 -3.27 14.36
C PHE A 60 19.44 -4.16 13.46
N LEU A 61 19.98 -4.61 12.33
CA LEU A 61 19.25 -5.50 11.42
C LEU A 61 18.93 -6.85 12.08
N LEU A 62 19.84 -7.39 12.90
CA LEU A 62 19.62 -8.62 13.67
C LEU A 62 18.49 -8.44 14.70
N ALA A 63 18.49 -7.36 15.46
CA ALA A 63 17.43 -7.05 16.42
C ALA A 63 16.06 -6.88 15.72
N LEU A 64 16.03 -6.33 14.51
CA LEU A 64 14.79 -6.22 13.73
C LEU A 64 14.24 -7.59 13.30
N PHE A 65 15.07 -8.60 13.06
CA PHE A 65 14.60 -9.95 12.71
C PHE A 65 13.79 -10.62 13.84
N GLU A 66 13.96 -10.19 15.09
CA GLU A 66 13.19 -10.70 16.23
C GLU A 66 11.73 -10.24 16.22
N THR A 67 11.45 -9.10 15.57
CA THR A 67 10.14 -8.42 15.62
C THR A 67 9.52 -8.20 14.24
N HIS A 68 10.28 -8.39 13.17
CA HIS A 68 9.85 -8.10 11.79
C HIS A 68 10.10 -9.28 10.85
N ASN A 69 9.20 -9.43 9.88
CA ASN A 69 9.45 -10.31 8.75
C ASN A 69 10.60 -9.77 7.85
N PRO A 70 11.20 -10.60 6.98
CA PRO A 70 12.34 -10.20 6.15
C PRO A 70 12.10 -8.95 5.29
N GLY A 71 10.87 -8.75 4.79
CA GLY A 71 10.49 -7.57 4.02
C GLY A 71 10.49 -6.30 4.86
N GLY A 72 10.00 -6.37 6.10
CA GLY A 72 10.05 -5.29 7.09
C GLY A 72 11.48 -4.88 7.41
N VAL A 73 12.34 -5.86 7.71
CA VAL A 73 13.78 -5.63 7.97
C VAL A 73 14.45 -4.95 6.76
N HIS A 74 14.17 -5.44 5.55
CA HIS A 74 14.68 -4.83 4.32
C HIS A 74 14.16 -3.39 4.12
N GLY A 75 12.93 -3.09 4.56
CA GLY A 75 12.39 -1.73 4.59
C GLY A 75 13.21 -0.79 5.47
N HIS A 76 13.51 -1.19 6.70
CA HIS A 76 14.39 -0.42 7.59
C HIS A 76 15.79 -0.24 7.00
N TYR A 77 16.39 -1.32 6.45
CA TYR A 77 17.68 -1.23 5.75
C TYR A 77 17.67 -0.15 4.66
N ARG A 78 16.64 -0.14 3.80
CA ARG A 78 16.52 0.84 2.71
C ARG A 78 16.35 2.26 3.22
N ALA A 79 15.56 2.46 4.27
CA ALA A 79 15.33 3.77 4.87
C ALA A 79 16.63 4.34 5.45
N VAL A 80 17.32 3.55 6.29
CA VAL A 80 18.59 3.97 6.91
C VAL A 80 19.68 4.16 5.86
N ARG A 81 19.73 3.30 4.83
CA ARG A 81 20.69 3.49 3.71
C ARG A 81 20.46 4.80 2.97
N ALA A 82 19.20 5.12 2.65
CA ALA A 82 18.88 6.37 1.97
C ALA A 82 19.23 7.59 2.83
N PHE A 83 18.96 7.53 4.13
CA PHE A 83 19.30 8.56 5.08
C PHE A 83 20.82 8.77 5.21
N LEU A 84 21.60 7.72 5.48
CA LEU A 84 23.06 7.84 5.64
C LEU A 84 23.77 8.18 4.34
N ASN A 85 23.26 7.74 3.18
CA ASN A 85 23.77 8.18 1.89
C ASN A 85 23.52 9.68 1.66
N TRP A 86 22.33 10.17 2.04
CA TRP A 86 22.05 11.60 1.95
C TRP A 86 22.94 12.38 2.92
N TRP A 87 23.06 11.95 4.16
CA TRP A 87 23.87 12.65 5.18
C TRP A 87 25.35 12.73 4.79
N GLU A 88 25.92 11.65 4.22
CA GLU A 88 27.30 11.66 3.69
C GLU A 88 27.52 12.75 2.64
N MET A 89 26.52 12.97 1.77
CA MET A 89 26.59 13.94 0.68
C MET A 89 26.25 15.37 1.13
N GLU A 90 25.34 15.51 2.09
CA GLU A 90 24.86 16.82 2.56
C GLU A 90 25.86 17.48 3.52
N VAL A 91 26.44 16.69 4.43
CA VAL A 91 27.26 17.19 5.53
C VAL A 91 28.76 17.08 5.25
N GLU A 92 29.15 16.24 4.30
CA GLU A 92 30.57 15.96 3.95
C GLU A 92 31.47 15.78 5.20
N PRO A 93 31.10 14.87 6.12
CA PRO A 93 31.72 14.78 7.44
C PRO A 93 33.19 14.34 7.36
N ALA A 94 34.10 15.19 7.85
CA ALA A 94 35.53 14.89 7.85
C ALA A 94 35.86 13.63 8.66
N GLY A 95 36.69 12.75 8.08
CA GLY A 95 37.15 11.52 8.73
C GLY A 95 36.06 10.44 8.91
N TRP A 96 34.87 10.65 8.35
CA TRP A 96 33.79 9.67 8.41
C TRP A 96 33.50 9.09 7.03
N ALA A 97 33.17 7.80 7.00
CA ALA A 97 32.75 7.11 5.78
C ALA A 97 31.49 6.31 6.06
N ASN A 98 30.55 6.35 5.13
CA ASN A 98 29.24 5.76 5.35
C ASN A 98 29.31 4.24 5.65
N PRO A 99 28.86 3.80 6.84
CA PRO A 99 28.98 2.41 7.26
C PRO A 99 28.17 1.46 6.37
N MET A 100 27.14 1.97 5.69
CA MET A 100 26.28 1.17 4.80
C MET A 100 27.04 0.64 3.58
N ARG A 101 28.18 1.21 3.21
CA ARG A 101 29.09 0.66 2.18
C ARG A 101 29.55 -0.77 2.52
N LYS A 102 29.63 -1.11 3.81
CA LYS A 102 30.03 -2.44 4.32
C LYS A 102 28.84 -3.33 4.74
N VAL A 103 27.61 -2.84 4.66
CA VAL A 103 26.41 -3.54 5.13
C VAL A 103 25.59 -4.02 3.94
N ARG A 104 25.56 -5.34 3.74
CA ARG A 104 24.76 -5.97 2.68
C ARG A 104 23.27 -5.93 3.06
N ALA A 105 22.43 -5.79 2.03
CA ALA A 105 20.99 -5.85 2.23
C ALA A 105 20.56 -7.22 2.78
N PRO A 106 19.60 -7.27 3.71
CA PRO A 106 18.98 -8.52 4.14
C PRO A 106 18.41 -9.29 2.94
N LYS A 107 18.68 -10.60 2.88
CA LYS A 107 18.09 -11.48 1.85
C LYS A 107 16.59 -11.59 2.12
N VAL A 108 15.79 -11.13 1.17
CA VAL A 108 14.34 -11.36 1.15
C VAL A 108 14.07 -12.42 0.11
N ARG A 109 13.62 -13.61 0.52
CA ARG A 109 13.14 -14.61 -0.44
C ARG A 109 11.97 -14.01 -1.20
N GLN A 110 12.09 -13.92 -2.52
CA GLN A 110 11.00 -13.49 -3.39
C GLN A 110 10.11 -14.69 -3.68
N GLU A 111 9.34 -15.12 -2.69
CA GLU A 111 8.30 -16.10 -2.97
C GLU A 111 7.14 -15.41 -3.70
N PRO A 112 6.67 -15.96 -4.84
CA PRO A 112 5.50 -15.45 -5.50
C PRO A 112 4.31 -15.50 -4.55
N LEU A 113 3.85 -14.34 -4.11
CA LEU A 113 2.67 -14.28 -3.26
C LEU A 113 1.44 -14.74 -4.07
N PRO A 114 0.64 -15.71 -3.56
CA PRO A 114 -0.42 -16.30 -4.35
C PRO A 114 -1.55 -15.30 -4.66
N PRO A 115 -2.26 -15.46 -5.80
CA PRO A 115 -3.52 -14.75 -6.04
C PRO A 115 -4.61 -15.21 -5.07
N VAL A 116 -5.74 -14.50 -5.05
CA VAL A 116 -6.96 -15.03 -4.43
C VAL A 116 -7.37 -16.32 -5.14
N VAL A 117 -7.65 -17.36 -4.36
CA VAL A 117 -8.22 -18.61 -4.87
C VAL A 117 -9.65 -18.33 -5.34
N LEU A 118 -10.00 -18.77 -6.55
CA LEU A 118 -11.27 -18.40 -7.17
C LEU A 118 -12.47 -18.96 -6.38
N GLU A 119 -12.30 -20.13 -5.78
CA GLU A 119 -13.23 -20.80 -4.89
C GLU A 119 -13.47 -19.96 -3.64
N ASP A 120 -12.41 -19.42 -3.03
CA ASP A 120 -12.51 -18.53 -1.87
C ASP A 120 -13.27 -17.24 -2.22
N LEU A 121 -12.96 -16.63 -3.38
CA LEU A 121 -13.68 -15.45 -3.85
C LEU A 121 -15.18 -15.76 -4.03
N ARG A 122 -15.52 -16.89 -4.66
CA ARG A 122 -16.92 -17.32 -4.82
C ARG A 122 -17.59 -17.55 -3.47
N ALA A 123 -16.90 -18.17 -2.51
CA ALA A 123 -17.39 -18.36 -1.14
C ALA A 123 -17.66 -17.01 -0.46
N MET A 124 -16.72 -16.06 -0.52
CA MET A 124 -16.89 -14.71 0.01
C MET A 124 -18.06 -13.97 -0.63
N LEU A 125 -18.21 -14.04 -1.96
CA LEU A 125 -19.32 -13.42 -2.70
C LEU A 125 -20.69 -13.99 -2.31
N ARG A 126 -20.77 -15.26 -1.87
CA ARG A 126 -22.00 -15.88 -1.35
C ARG A 126 -22.40 -15.32 0.02
N THR A 127 -21.44 -14.83 0.80
CA THR A 127 -21.73 -14.19 2.10
C THR A 127 -22.30 -12.77 1.96
N CYS A 128 -22.25 -12.18 0.77
CA CYS A 128 -22.78 -10.85 0.50
C CYS A 128 -24.30 -10.91 0.30
N GLU A 129 -25.03 -10.51 1.33
CA GLU A 129 -26.48 -10.47 1.35
C GLU A 129 -27.06 -9.52 0.29
N ARG A 130 -27.85 -10.05 -0.63
CA ARG A 130 -28.42 -9.29 -1.74
C ARG A 130 -29.55 -8.39 -1.24
N LYS A 131 -29.80 -7.28 -1.94
CA LYS A 131 -30.87 -6.32 -1.61
C LYS A 131 -30.65 -5.60 -0.28
N THR A 132 -29.42 -5.61 0.24
CA THR A 132 -29.02 -4.78 1.38
C THR A 132 -27.90 -3.84 0.93
N PHE A 133 -27.88 -2.62 1.47
CA PHE A 133 -26.83 -1.65 1.16
C PHE A 133 -25.43 -2.26 1.39
N ALA A 134 -25.20 -2.86 2.56
CA ALA A 134 -23.89 -3.40 2.92
C ALA A 134 -23.51 -4.62 2.08
N GLY A 135 -24.45 -5.51 1.77
CA GLY A 135 -24.13 -6.71 1.00
C GLY A 135 -23.95 -6.44 -0.50
N ASP A 136 -24.79 -5.60 -1.13
CA ASP A 136 -24.58 -5.22 -2.53
C ASP A 136 -23.33 -4.34 -2.70
N ARG A 137 -23.02 -3.44 -1.75
CA ARG A 137 -21.74 -2.71 -1.71
C ARG A 137 -20.54 -3.66 -1.65
N ASP A 138 -20.52 -4.54 -0.65
CA ASP A 138 -19.39 -5.44 -0.43
C ASP A 138 -19.21 -6.40 -1.61
N ARG A 139 -20.31 -6.84 -2.24
CA ARG A 139 -20.27 -7.64 -3.47
C ARG A 139 -19.64 -6.86 -4.63
N ALA A 140 -20.06 -5.61 -4.84
CA ALA A 140 -19.51 -4.77 -5.88
C ALA A 140 -18.02 -4.48 -5.65
N LEU A 141 -17.60 -4.24 -4.40
CA LEU A 141 -16.19 -4.08 -4.02
C LEU A 141 -15.34 -5.31 -4.37
N LEU A 142 -15.78 -6.50 -3.95
CA LEU A 142 -15.07 -7.76 -4.24
C LEU A 142 -14.99 -8.07 -5.74
N MET A 143 -15.97 -7.59 -6.52
CA MET A 143 -15.99 -7.74 -7.98
C MET A 143 -15.24 -6.64 -8.74
N LEU A 144 -15.01 -5.46 -8.13
CA LEU A 144 -14.30 -4.34 -8.74
C LEU A 144 -12.78 -4.49 -8.69
N ASP A 145 -12.25 -5.37 -7.83
CA ASP A 145 -10.81 -5.59 -7.68
C ASP A 145 -10.16 -6.33 -8.88
N THR A 146 -10.65 -6.03 -10.08
CA THR A 146 -10.17 -6.41 -11.40
C THR A 146 -9.02 -5.50 -11.85
N GLY A 147 -8.08 -5.17 -10.96
CA GLY A 147 -6.85 -4.51 -11.35
C GLY A 147 -6.64 -3.08 -10.85
N VAL A 148 -7.55 -2.47 -10.10
CA VAL A 148 -7.33 -1.13 -9.51
C VAL A 148 -6.52 -1.24 -8.21
N ARG A 149 -5.61 -0.29 -7.91
CA ARG A 149 -4.95 -0.30 -6.60
C ARG A 149 -5.96 0.07 -5.52
N ARG A 150 -5.89 -0.56 -4.36
CA ARG A 150 -6.79 -0.34 -3.22
C ARG A 150 -7.04 1.13 -2.89
N ALA A 151 -5.97 1.95 -2.85
CA ALA A 151 -6.07 3.38 -2.57
C ALA A 151 -6.80 4.15 -3.69
N GLU A 152 -6.55 3.78 -4.95
CA GLU A 152 -7.25 4.34 -6.10
C GLU A 152 -8.74 3.94 -6.05
N MET A 153 -9.05 2.69 -5.67
CA MET A 153 -10.43 2.21 -5.52
C MET A 153 -11.19 3.03 -4.47
N CYS A 154 -10.61 3.23 -3.29
CA CYS A 154 -11.22 4.07 -2.24
C CYS A 154 -11.37 5.55 -2.63
N ALA A 155 -10.58 6.03 -3.60
CA ALA A 155 -10.60 7.42 -4.06
C ALA A 155 -11.64 7.70 -5.16
N LEU A 156 -12.25 6.67 -5.76
CA LEU A 156 -13.23 6.83 -6.82
C LEU A 156 -14.44 7.67 -6.39
N ASN A 157 -14.91 8.51 -7.32
CA ASN A 157 -16.19 9.17 -7.30
C ASN A 157 -17.18 8.48 -8.24
N ILE A 158 -18.45 8.83 -8.14
CA ILE A 158 -19.49 8.29 -9.03
C ILE A 158 -19.22 8.69 -10.49
N GLU A 159 -18.80 9.93 -10.73
CA GLU A 159 -18.43 10.45 -12.06
C GLU A 159 -17.27 9.72 -12.73
N ASP A 160 -16.44 9.00 -11.96
CA ASP A 160 -15.31 8.26 -12.51
C ASP A 160 -15.75 6.97 -13.23
N LEU A 161 -17.02 6.56 -13.05
CA LEU A 161 -17.57 5.31 -13.55
C LEU A 161 -18.59 5.57 -14.67
N ASN A 162 -18.34 4.99 -15.84
CA ASN A 162 -19.35 4.86 -16.88
C ASN A 162 -19.91 3.44 -16.86
N LEU A 163 -21.15 3.27 -16.40
CA LEU A 163 -21.80 1.97 -16.30
C LEU A 163 -22.23 1.39 -17.65
N VAL A 164 -22.36 2.22 -18.69
CA VAL A 164 -22.71 1.78 -20.05
C VAL A 164 -21.52 1.11 -20.70
N THR A 165 -20.38 1.81 -20.76
CA THR A 165 -19.14 1.30 -21.38
C THR A 165 -18.38 0.36 -20.43
N GLY A 166 -18.53 0.54 -19.11
CA GLY A 166 -17.72 -0.13 -18.10
C GLY A 166 -16.37 0.52 -17.84
N THR A 167 -16.13 1.75 -18.32
CA THR A 167 -14.87 2.46 -18.08
C THR A 167 -14.82 3.03 -16.66
N ILE A 168 -13.63 2.98 -16.05
CA ILE A 168 -13.31 3.63 -14.79
C ILE A 168 -12.09 4.52 -14.99
N LEU A 169 -12.25 5.81 -14.69
CA LEU A 169 -11.17 6.79 -14.73
C LEU A 169 -10.44 6.84 -13.38
N ILE A 170 -9.19 6.39 -13.36
CA ILE A 170 -8.30 6.56 -12.21
C ILE A 170 -7.60 7.91 -12.34
N ARG A 171 -8.05 8.91 -11.59
CA ARG A 171 -7.52 10.29 -11.68
C ARG A 171 -6.12 10.45 -11.13
N ARG A 172 -5.77 9.74 -10.05
CA ARG A 172 -4.46 9.84 -9.37
C ARG A 172 -3.87 8.45 -9.13
N GLY A 173 -3.07 7.97 -10.07
CA GLY A 173 -2.28 6.75 -9.89
C GLY A 173 -1.01 6.96 -9.05
N LYS A 174 -0.41 5.87 -8.59
CA LYS A 174 0.95 5.90 -8.01
C LYS A 174 1.93 6.38 -9.10
N GLY A 175 2.43 7.61 -9.00
CA GLY A 175 3.28 8.26 -10.01
C GLY A 175 2.63 9.46 -10.71
N GLY A 176 1.42 9.87 -10.33
CA GLY A 176 0.81 11.13 -10.78
C GLY A 176 0.01 11.06 -12.09
N GLY A 177 0.16 9.99 -12.87
CA GLY A 177 -0.61 9.79 -14.11
C GLY A 177 -2.06 9.34 -13.88
N SER A 178 -2.97 9.83 -14.71
CA SER A 178 -4.32 9.28 -14.85
C SER A 178 -4.31 8.08 -15.80
N ARG A 179 -5.23 7.13 -15.59
CA ARG A 179 -5.44 6.02 -16.54
C ARG A 179 -6.89 5.56 -16.54
N THR A 180 -7.31 4.96 -17.63
CA THR A 180 -8.63 4.32 -17.73
C THR A 180 -8.47 2.81 -17.61
N THR A 181 -9.33 2.19 -16.79
CA THR A 181 -9.48 0.73 -16.72
C THR A 181 -10.92 0.34 -17.05
N PHE A 182 -11.18 -0.96 -17.13
CA PHE A 182 -12.46 -1.49 -17.59
C PHE A 182 -12.98 -2.56 -16.64
N VAL A 183 -14.30 -2.62 -16.51
CA VAL A 183 -14.99 -3.68 -15.79
C VAL A 183 -16.00 -4.42 -16.66
N GLY A 184 -16.02 -5.74 -16.49
CA GLY A 184 -16.93 -6.61 -17.20
C GLY A 184 -18.38 -6.51 -16.73
N ALA A 185 -19.30 -7.05 -17.53
CA ALA A 185 -20.74 -6.96 -17.29
C ALA A 185 -21.19 -7.45 -15.90
N LYS A 186 -20.54 -8.49 -15.35
CA LYS A 186 -20.86 -9.01 -14.00
C LYS A 186 -20.61 -7.96 -12.92
N THR A 187 -19.48 -7.26 -12.98
CA THR A 187 -19.12 -6.20 -12.04
C THR A 187 -20.02 -4.99 -12.23
N ARG A 188 -20.33 -4.59 -13.47
CA ARG A 188 -21.30 -3.52 -13.73
C ARG A 188 -22.66 -3.79 -13.11
N ARG A 189 -23.18 -5.01 -13.22
CA ARG A 189 -24.44 -5.40 -12.57
C ARG A 189 -24.38 -5.29 -11.05
N ALA A 190 -23.25 -5.64 -10.43
CA ALA A 190 -23.07 -5.47 -8.99
C ALA A 190 -23.01 -3.99 -8.58
N LEU A 191 -22.32 -3.15 -9.36
CA LEU A 191 -22.28 -1.70 -9.15
C LEU A 191 -23.67 -1.06 -9.27
N VAL A 192 -24.45 -1.43 -10.28
CA VAL A 192 -25.84 -0.97 -10.43
C VAL A 192 -26.67 -1.38 -9.21
N ALA A 193 -26.57 -2.64 -8.75
CA ALA A 193 -27.30 -3.10 -7.58
C ALA A 193 -26.93 -2.31 -6.32
N TYR A 194 -25.65 -1.97 -6.15
CA TYR A 194 -25.21 -1.13 -5.04
C TYR A 194 -25.74 0.31 -5.14
N LEU A 195 -25.63 0.95 -6.31
CA LEU A 195 -26.03 2.34 -6.50
C LEU A 195 -27.55 2.56 -6.37
N ARG A 196 -28.37 1.52 -6.53
CA ARG A 196 -29.81 1.58 -6.22
C ARG A 196 -30.10 1.90 -4.75
N HIS A 197 -29.18 1.58 -3.84
CA HIS A 197 -29.30 1.94 -2.42
C HIS A 197 -28.85 3.38 -2.13
N ARG A 198 -28.46 4.14 -3.16
CA ARG A 198 -27.99 5.53 -3.07
C ARG A 198 -28.74 6.43 -4.05
N PRO A 199 -30.07 6.56 -3.94
CA PRO A 199 -30.82 7.47 -4.80
C PRO A 199 -30.44 8.93 -4.53
N GLY A 200 -30.39 9.75 -5.57
CA GLY A 200 -30.21 11.21 -5.45
C GLY A 200 -28.80 11.69 -5.08
N VAL A 201 -27.79 10.80 -5.10
CA VAL A 201 -26.39 11.18 -4.86
C VAL A 201 -25.80 11.97 -6.02
N GLU A 202 -24.97 12.96 -5.70
CA GLU A 202 -24.31 13.77 -6.71
C GLU A 202 -23.14 13.03 -7.37
N ASN A 203 -22.83 13.39 -8.61
CA ASN A 203 -21.74 12.78 -9.39
C ASN A 203 -20.35 12.90 -8.71
N ARG A 204 -20.13 13.97 -7.93
CA ARG A 204 -18.85 14.22 -7.22
C ARG A 204 -18.72 13.46 -5.91
N GLU A 205 -19.78 12.79 -5.46
CA GLU A 205 -19.72 12.01 -4.23
C GLU A 205 -18.80 10.78 -4.34
N PRO A 206 -18.24 10.30 -3.22
CA PRO A 206 -17.49 9.06 -3.18
C PRO A 206 -18.30 7.90 -3.75
N LEU A 207 -17.70 7.09 -4.63
CA LEU A 207 -18.34 5.86 -5.10
C LEU A 207 -18.57 4.90 -3.93
N TRP A 208 -17.58 4.76 -3.05
CA TRP A 208 -17.64 3.85 -1.91
C TRP A 208 -17.83 4.59 -0.61
N VAL A 209 -18.92 4.26 0.09
CA VAL A 209 -19.27 4.84 1.38
C VAL A 209 -19.50 3.79 2.48
N THR A 210 -19.27 4.19 3.72
CA THR A 210 -19.63 3.42 4.90
C THR A 210 -21.15 3.40 5.09
N VAL A 211 -21.65 2.61 6.05
CA VAL A 211 -23.09 2.63 6.39
C VAL A 211 -23.53 4.01 6.92
N ARG A 212 -22.59 4.81 7.43
CA ARG A 212 -22.81 6.18 7.89
C ARG A 212 -22.69 7.24 6.77
N GLY A 213 -22.56 6.81 5.51
CA GLY A 213 -22.46 7.72 4.35
C GLY A 213 -21.08 8.35 4.12
N THR A 214 -20.10 8.14 5.01
CA THR A 214 -18.74 8.69 4.84
C THR A 214 -17.91 7.90 3.83
N ARG A 215 -16.93 8.52 3.16
CA ARG A 215 -16.02 7.82 2.23
C ARG A 215 -15.38 6.60 2.89
N LEU A 216 -15.40 5.46 2.18
CA LEU A 216 -14.77 4.23 2.64
C LEU A 216 -13.24 4.39 2.67
N SER A 217 -12.66 4.28 3.87
CA SER A 217 -11.22 4.34 4.06
C SER A 217 -10.53 3.03 3.65
N TYR A 218 -9.21 3.10 3.49
CA TYR A 218 -8.36 1.92 3.26
C TYR A 218 -8.54 0.85 4.36
N ALA A 219 -8.54 1.26 5.62
CA ALA A 219 -8.75 0.36 6.76
C ALA A 219 -10.15 -0.25 6.74
N GLY A 220 -11.18 0.54 6.40
CA GLY A 220 -12.55 0.06 6.28
C GLY A 220 -12.72 -0.99 5.19
N LEU A 221 -12.06 -0.81 4.03
CA LEU A 221 -12.03 -1.82 2.98
C LEU A 221 -11.37 -3.13 3.46
N GLY A 222 -10.25 -3.03 4.18
CA GLY A 222 -9.58 -4.19 4.78
C GLY A 222 -10.50 -4.96 5.74
N GLU A 223 -11.26 -4.24 6.56
CA GLU A 223 -12.22 -4.83 7.50
C GLU A 223 -13.39 -5.49 6.78
N ILE A 224 -13.91 -4.89 5.70
CA ILE A 224 -14.94 -5.51 4.87
C ILE A 224 -14.46 -6.87 4.34
N VAL A 225 -13.27 -6.93 3.75
CA VAL A 225 -12.70 -8.18 3.21
C VAL A 225 -12.46 -9.21 4.31
N ARG A 226 -11.92 -8.79 5.45
CA ARG A 226 -11.71 -9.66 6.62
C ARG A 226 -13.04 -10.27 7.11
N ARG A 227 -14.08 -9.45 7.26
CA ARG A 227 -15.41 -9.89 7.67
C ARG A 227 -16.02 -10.88 6.68
N ARG A 228 -15.92 -10.61 5.36
CA ARG A 228 -16.45 -11.51 4.32
C ARG A 228 -15.68 -12.83 4.26
N ALA A 229 -14.36 -12.81 4.42
CA ALA A 229 -13.54 -14.02 4.49
C ALA A 229 -13.88 -14.87 5.71
N LYS A 230 -14.01 -14.24 6.90
CA LYS A 230 -14.42 -14.93 8.14
C LYS A 230 -15.79 -15.59 7.99
N ARG A 231 -16.78 -14.87 7.44
CA ARG A 231 -18.12 -15.42 7.18
C ARG A 231 -18.12 -16.57 6.17
N ALA A 232 -17.15 -16.62 5.27
CA ALA A 232 -17.03 -17.66 4.26
C ALA A 232 -16.22 -18.87 4.74
N GLY A 233 -15.59 -18.80 5.92
CA GLY A 233 -14.72 -19.86 6.43
C GLY A 233 -13.40 -19.98 5.66
N VAL A 234 -12.93 -18.91 5.01
CA VAL A 234 -11.71 -18.94 4.19
C VAL A 234 -10.59 -18.08 4.81
N ARG A 235 -9.34 -18.38 4.45
CA ARG A 235 -8.20 -17.57 4.86
C ARG A 235 -8.36 -16.15 4.31
N VAL A 236 -8.14 -15.14 5.15
CA VAL A 236 -8.29 -13.74 4.76
C VAL A 236 -7.28 -13.40 3.64
N PRO A 237 -7.74 -13.12 2.41
CA PRO A 237 -6.83 -12.74 1.35
C PRO A 237 -6.33 -11.32 1.58
N SER A 238 -5.05 -11.08 1.27
CA SER A 238 -4.57 -9.69 1.16
C SER A 238 -5.32 -9.00 0.02
N LEU A 239 -5.68 -7.72 0.13
CA LEU A 239 -6.36 -7.03 -0.97
C LEU A 239 -5.50 -6.94 -2.28
N HIS A 240 -4.19 -7.24 -2.22
CA HIS A 240 -3.31 -7.29 -3.40
C HIS A 240 -3.42 -8.65 -4.11
N ALA A 241 -3.89 -9.68 -3.39
CA ALA A 241 -4.12 -10.99 -3.96
C ALA A 241 -5.23 -10.95 -5.01
N PHE A 242 -6.23 -10.07 -4.87
CA PHE A 242 -7.31 -9.89 -5.84
C PHE A 242 -6.77 -9.28 -7.13
N ARG A 243 -6.00 -8.18 -7.04
CA ARG A 243 -5.29 -7.61 -8.19
C ARG A 243 -4.37 -8.62 -8.90
N ARG A 244 -3.67 -9.49 -8.15
CA ARG A 244 -2.88 -10.59 -8.74
C ARG A 244 -3.76 -11.61 -9.46
N ALA A 245 -4.89 -12.00 -8.85
CA ALA A 245 -5.84 -12.93 -9.47
C ALA A 245 -6.37 -12.37 -10.79
N PHE A 246 -6.67 -11.07 -10.82
CA PHE A 246 -7.08 -10.39 -12.04
C PHE A 246 -5.96 -10.38 -13.10
N ALA A 247 -4.74 -9.99 -12.74
CA ALA A 247 -3.61 -9.97 -13.66
C ALA A 247 -3.37 -11.33 -14.30
N LEU A 248 -3.38 -12.40 -13.49
CA LEU A 248 -3.25 -13.78 -13.96
C LEU A 248 -4.42 -14.20 -14.84
N SER A 249 -5.65 -13.78 -14.50
CA SER A 249 -6.82 -14.05 -15.34
C SER A 249 -6.67 -13.40 -16.71
N CYS A 250 -6.23 -12.14 -16.80
CA CYS A 250 -6.00 -11.48 -18.08
C CYS A 250 -4.95 -12.20 -18.93
N LEU A 251 -3.80 -12.56 -18.35
CA LEU A 251 -2.76 -13.31 -19.05
C LEU A 251 -3.26 -14.68 -19.53
N ARG A 252 -4.00 -15.40 -18.69
CA ARG A 252 -4.59 -16.71 -19.04
C ARG A 252 -5.63 -16.62 -20.16
N ASN A 253 -6.29 -15.47 -20.30
CA ASN A 253 -7.24 -15.22 -21.39
C ASN A 253 -6.57 -14.57 -22.62
N GLY A 254 -5.23 -14.63 -22.73
CA GLY A 254 -4.50 -14.18 -23.91
C GLY A 254 -4.30 -12.68 -24.03
N MET A 255 -4.50 -11.91 -22.95
CA MET A 255 -4.18 -10.48 -22.95
C MET A 255 -2.67 -10.27 -23.04
N ASP A 256 -2.24 -9.40 -23.96
CA ASP A 256 -0.86 -8.98 -24.09
C ASP A 256 -0.32 -8.30 -22.81
N ILE A 257 0.96 -8.50 -22.52
CA ILE A 257 1.60 -8.03 -21.28
C ILE A 257 1.69 -6.50 -21.22
N PHE A 258 1.87 -5.82 -22.35
CA PHE A 258 1.91 -4.36 -22.39
C PHE A 258 0.51 -3.77 -22.23
N ALA A 259 -0.51 -4.42 -22.81
CA ALA A 259 -1.90 -4.07 -22.57
C ALA A 259 -2.27 -4.21 -21.08
N LEU A 260 -1.84 -5.31 -20.44
CA LEU A 260 -2.05 -5.53 -19.02
C LEU A 260 -1.31 -4.48 -18.16
N GLN A 261 -0.08 -4.12 -18.51
CA GLN A 261 0.69 -3.09 -17.81
C GLN A 261 0.00 -1.73 -17.84
N ARG A 262 -0.64 -1.36 -18.95
CA ARG A 262 -1.42 -0.11 -19.07
C ARG A 262 -2.68 -0.12 -18.21
N LEU A 263 -3.29 -1.29 -18.00
CA LEU A 263 -4.51 -1.46 -17.23
C LEU A 263 -4.26 -1.45 -15.70
N LEU A 264 -3.07 -1.93 -15.27
CA LEU A 264 -2.67 -2.13 -13.87
C LEU A 264 -1.96 -0.93 -13.21
#